data_AF-A0A965DZZ1-F1
#
_entry.id   AF-A0A965DZZ1-F1
#
_cell.length_a   1.000
_cell.length_b   1.000
_cell.length_c   1.000
_cell.angle_alpha   90.00
_cell.angle_beta   90.00
_cell.angle_gamma   90.00
#
_symmetry.space_group_name_H-M   'P 1'
#
loop_
_entity.id
_entity.type
_entity.pdbx_description
1 polymer ?
#
loop_
_entity_poly.entity_id
_entity_poly.type
_entity_poly.pdbx_seq_one_letter_code
_entity_poly.pdbx_strand_id
1 'polypeptide(L)'
;MLKRLGIVAHARRRVVVAAWLAAIIALAVAMSTVGSKFSTQFNLPDVESAQGFDLLAERFGGEESGRSGTLVVQAEQGFTNAQRDALNVFFAQLDARDDMRIVSPFSPEGARQVSPTGTIAFATVTFPAEVDAVEEFAAIYEEMKAIEPVVDGVQI
;
A
#
# COMPACT_ATOMS: atom_id res chain seq x y z
N MET A 1 8.11 52.02 -6.87
CA MET A 1 7.38 51.45 -5.71
C MET A 1 8.17 50.36 -4.98
N LEU A 2 8.91 49.46 -5.67
CA LEU A 2 9.75 48.41 -5.05
C LEU A 2 10.87 48.92 -4.11
N LYS A 3 11.51 50.06 -4.43
CA LYS A 3 12.56 50.66 -3.56
C LYS A 3 12.06 50.99 -2.14
N ARG A 4 10.79 51.39 -1.99
CA ARG A 4 10.22 51.71 -0.67
C ARG A 4 9.97 50.45 0.17
N LEU A 5 9.51 49.37 -0.45
CA LEU A 5 9.37 48.06 0.19
C LEU A 5 10.71 47.49 0.66
N GLY A 6 11.77 47.61 -0.16
CA GLY A 6 13.12 47.16 0.21
C GLY A 6 13.72 47.90 1.41
N ILE A 7 13.51 49.22 1.51
CA ILE A 7 14.02 50.03 2.62
C ILE A 7 13.24 49.73 3.92
N VAL A 8 11.91 49.58 3.86
CA VAL A 8 11.08 49.25 5.02
C VAL A 8 11.35 47.83 5.52
N ALA A 9 11.55 46.88 4.60
CA ALA A 9 11.91 45.50 4.94
C ALA A 9 13.28 45.42 5.63
N HIS A 10 14.27 46.20 5.18
CA HIS A 10 15.58 46.26 5.82
C HIS A 10 15.54 46.97 7.20
N ALA A 11 14.80 48.08 7.30
CA ALA A 11 14.65 48.83 8.55
C ALA A 11 13.95 48.00 9.64
N ARG A 12 12.98 47.15 9.27
CA ARG A 12 12.24 46.27 10.19
C ARG A 12 12.57 44.80 9.99
N ARG A 13 13.83 44.48 9.64
CA ARG A 13 14.27 43.10 9.33
C ARG A 13 13.84 42.05 10.36
N ARG A 14 13.87 42.39 11.66
CA ARG A 14 13.44 41.47 12.73
C ARG A 14 11.94 41.17 12.70
N VAL A 15 11.11 42.18 12.41
CA VAL A 15 9.65 42.01 12.31
C VAL A 15 9.29 41.23 11.06
N VAL A 16 9.96 41.51 9.94
CA VAL A 16 9.76 40.77 8.68
C VAL A 16 10.15 39.30 8.83
N VAL A 17 11.28 39.01 9.48
CA VAL A 17 11.72 37.64 9.77
C VAL A 17 10.75 36.95 10.74
N ALA A 18 10.32 37.62 11.81
CA ALA A 18 9.35 37.04 12.74
C ALA A 18 8.00 36.75 12.07
N ALA A 19 7.52 37.65 11.20
CA ALA A 19 6.29 37.45 10.44
C ALA A 19 6.41 36.26 9.46
N TRP A 20 7.56 36.13 8.78
CA TRP A 20 7.82 34.98 7.91
C TRP A 20 7.92 33.66 8.68
N LEU A 21 8.59 33.65 9.83
CA LEU A 21 8.64 32.47 10.71
C LEU A 21 7.23 32.09 11.20
N ALA A 22 6.44 33.07 11.64
CA ALA A 22 5.05 32.81 12.04
C ALA A 22 4.21 32.27 10.89
N ALA A 23 4.37 32.82 9.67
CA ALA A 23 3.68 32.34 8.48
C ALA A 23 4.09 30.89 8.11
N ILE A 24 5.38 30.56 8.20
CA ILE A 24 5.89 29.20 7.95
C ILE A 24 5.34 28.21 8.98
N ILE A 25 5.35 28.57 10.27
CA ILE A 25 4.81 27.72 11.34
C ILE A 25 3.31 27.51 11.14
N ALA A 26 2.56 28.58 10.85
CA ALA A 26 1.13 28.49 10.56
C ALA A 26 0.84 27.59 9.35
N LEU A 27 1.64 27.70 8.28
CA LEU A 27 1.51 26.85 7.09
C LEU A 27 1.86 25.39 7.41
N ALA A 28 2.89 25.13 8.20
CA ALA A 28 3.27 23.78 8.63
C ALA A 28 2.17 23.11 9.46
N VAL A 29 1.56 23.85 10.40
CA VAL A 29 0.41 23.37 11.20
C VAL A 29 -0.82 23.16 10.32
N ALA A 30 -1.08 24.04 9.35
CA ALA A 30 -2.18 23.84 8.41
C ALA A 30 -1.95 22.57 7.58
N MET A 31 -0.74 22.38 7.05
CA MET A 31 -0.40 21.23 6.21
C MET A 31 -0.46 19.91 6.99
N SER A 32 -0.11 19.90 8.29
CA SER A 32 -0.21 18.68 9.11
C SER A 32 -1.65 18.22 9.32
N THR A 33 -2.65 19.11 9.22
CA THR A 33 -4.07 18.75 9.31
C THR A 33 -4.66 18.23 8.00
N VAL A 34 -4.07 18.57 6.85
CA VAL A 34 -4.56 18.15 5.52
C VAL A 34 -4.22 16.68 5.23
N GLY A 35 -3.25 16.10 5.95
CA GLY A 35 -2.88 14.69 5.85
C GLY A 35 -2.07 14.38 4.59
N SER A 36 -1.38 13.23 4.60
CA SER A 36 -0.51 12.73 3.52
C SER A 36 -1.28 12.06 2.39
N LYS A 37 -2.47 12.56 2.02
CA LYS A 37 -3.31 11.99 0.95
C LYS A 37 -2.74 12.25 -0.46
N PHE A 38 -1.45 11.97 -0.65
CA PHE A 38 -0.83 11.92 -1.96
C PHE A 38 -1.19 10.57 -2.59
N SER A 39 -2.16 10.60 -3.51
CA SER A 39 -2.44 9.45 -4.38
C SER A 39 -1.34 9.33 -5.43
N THR A 40 -0.87 8.10 -5.66
CA THR A 40 0.07 7.80 -6.76
C THR A 40 -0.67 7.44 -8.05
N GLN A 41 -2.01 7.47 -8.05
CA GLN A 41 -2.82 7.15 -9.21
C GLN A 41 -2.77 8.30 -10.23
N PHE A 42 -2.04 8.06 -11.31
CA PHE A 42 -1.98 8.95 -12.46
C PHE A 42 -3.28 8.82 -13.27
N ASN A 43 -4.35 9.47 -12.81
CA ASN A 43 -5.64 9.47 -13.49
C ASN A 43 -5.57 10.45 -14.68
N LEU A 44 -5.49 9.93 -15.90
CA LEU A 44 -5.80 10.70 -17.12
C LEU A 44 -7.27 10.45 -17.46
N PRO A 45 -8.20 11.35 -17.11
CA PRO A 45 -9.64 11.09 -17.28
C PRO A 45 -10.06 11.01 -18.76
N ASP A 46 -9.32 11.64 -19.68
CA ASP A 46 -9.66 11.72 -21.11
C ASP A 46 -8.86 10.74 -21.98
N VAL A 47 -8.62 9.51 -21.51
CA VAL A 47 -8.05 8.44 -22.37
C VAL A 47 -8.95 7.23 -22.43
N GLU A 48 -9.05 6.62 -23.61
CA GLU A 48 -9.89 5.45 -23.89
C GLU A 48 -9.52 4.26 -22.96
N SER A 49 -8.25 4.14 -22.57
CA SER A 49 -7.79 3.15 -21.61
C SER A 49 -8.44 3.31 -20.22
N ALA A 50 -8.71 4.54 -19.77
CA ALA A 50 -9.34 4.80 -18.47
C ALA A 50 -10.82 4.35 -18.47
N GLN A 51 -11.55 4.68 -19.53
CA GLN A 51 -12.93 4.21 -19.72
C GLN A 51 -13.02 2.68 -19.82
N GLY A 52 -12.00 2.03 -20.37
CA GLY A 52 -11.89 0.57 -20.38
C GLY A 52 -11.83 -0.04 -18.97
N PHE A 53 -11.07 0.58 -18.06
CA PHE A 53 -10.99 0.15 -16.66
C PHE A 53 -12.30 0.43 -15.90
N ASP A 54 -12.96 1.56 -16.16
CA ASP A 54 -14.27 1.88 -15.56
C ASP A 54 -15.32 0.84 -15.95
N LEU A 55 -15.36 0.43 -17.23
CA LEU A 55 -16.28 -0.61 -17.71
C LEU A 55 -15.95 -1.99 -17.12
N LEU A 56 -14.67 -2.30 -16.95
CA LEU A 56 -14.23 -3.54 -16.30
C LEU A 56 -14.68 -3.55 -14.83
N ALA A 57 -14.52 -2.43 -14.11
CA ALA A 57 -14.98 -2.29 -12.74
C ALA A 57 -16.51 -2.40 -12.62
N GLU A 58 -17.27 -1.76 -13.51
CA GLU A 58 -18.74 -1.81 -13.52
C GLU A 58 -19.26 -3.24 -13.78
N ARG A 59 -18.63 -3.99 -14.70
CA ARG A 59 -19.13 -5.30 -15.16
C ARG A 59 -18.57 -6.47 -14.37
N PHE A 60 -17.38 -6.36 -13.81
CA PHE A 60 -16.66 -7.44 -13.15
C PHE A 60 -16.31 -7.12 -11.69
N GLY A 61 -16.79 -5.99 -11.16
CA GLY A 61 -16.87 -5.76 -9.72
C GLY A 61 -15.63 -5.16 -9.07
N GLY A 62 -14.80 -4.38 -9.78
CA GLY A 62 -13.74 -3.54 -9.20
C GLY A 62 -12.61 -4.24 -8.42
N GLU A 63 -12.76 -5.51 -8.03
CA GLU A 63 -11.81 -6.26 -7.21
C GLU A 63 -10.45 -6.42 -7.92
N GLU A 64 -10.45 -6.56 -9.24
CA GLU A 64 -9.23 -6.64 -10.07
C GLU A 64 -8.64 -5.26 -10.41
N SER A 65 -9.34 -4.16 -10.12
CA SER A 65 -8.87 -2.80 -10.39
C SER A 65 -8.03 -2.21 -9.25
N GLY A 66 -8.00 -2.89 -8.11
CA GLY A 66 -7.20 -2.55 -6.95
C GLY A 66 -5.71 -2.87 -7.13
N ARG A 67 -4.90 -2.55 -6.11
CA ARG A 67 -3.48 -2.88 -6.11
C ARG A 67 -3.30 -4.33 -5.70
N SER A 68 -2.50 -5.07 -6.45
CA SER A 68 -2.14 -6.45 -6.10
C SER A 68 -0.68 -6.55 -5.66
N GLY A 69 -0.42 -7.35 -4.63
CA GLY A 69 0.89 -7.79 -4.20
C GLY A 69 1.02 -9.32 -4.24
N THR A 70 2.25 -9.79 -4.04
CA THR A 70 2.55 -11.23 -4.00
C THR A 70 3.35 -11.53 -2.76
N LEU A 71 2.87 -12.45 -1.92
CA LEU A 71 3.64 -13.03 -0.82
C LEU A 71 4.30 -14.32 -1.31
N VAL A 72 5.62 -14.43 -1.23
CA VAL A 72 6.35 -15.60 -1.74
C VAL A 72 6.87 -16.40 -0.57
N VAL A 73 6.52 -17.67 -0.51
CA VAL A 73 7.02 -18.61 0.49
C VAL A 73 7.94 -19.63 -0.16
N GLN A 74 9.08 -19.91 0.46
CA GLN A 74 10.07 -20.86 -0.02
C GLN A 74 10.43 -21.88 1.06
N ALA A 75 10.32 -23.17 0.75
CA ALA A 75 10.79 -24.27 1.59
C ALA A 75 12.05 -24.91 1.01
N GLU A 76 13.06 -25.21 1.84
CA GLU A 76 14.34 -25.77 1.38
C GLU A 76 14.21 -27.17 0.75
N GLN A 77 13.35 -28.02 1.30
CA GLN A 77 13.15 -29.41 0.85
C GLN A 77 11.72 -29.70 0.36
N GLY A 78 10.98 -28.64 0.04
CA GLY A 78 9.57 -28.71 -0.34
C GLY A 78 8.62 -28.64 0.86
N PHE A 79 7.38 -28.23 0.61
CA PHE A 79 6.40 -28.04 1.68
C PHE A 79 5.87 -29.38 2.22
N THR A 80 6.16 -29.65 3.50
CA THR A 80 5.52 -30.72 4.28
C THR A 80 4.06 -30.38 4.60
N ASN A 81 3.24 -31.38 4.93
CA ASN A 81 1.83 -31.15 5.29
C ASN A 81 1.69 -30.21 6.50
N ALA A 82 2.54 -30.35 7.53
CA ALA A 82 2.53 -29.47 8.69
C ALA A 82 2.84 -28.00 8.34
N GLN A 83 3.79 -27.77 7.42
CA GLN A 83 4.10 -26.42 6.93
C GLN A 83 2.94 -25.84 6.12
N ARG A 84 2.27 -26.65 5.28
CA ARG A 84 1.09 -26.20 4.52
C ARG A 84 -0.07 -25.83 5.43
N ASP A 85 -0.31 -26.62 6.47
CA ASP A 85 -1.38 -26.35 7.44
C ASP A 85 -1.13 -25.05 8.20
N ALA A 86 0.11 -24.82 8.65
CA ALA A 86 0.50 -23.57 9.32
C ALA A 86 0.34 -22.36 8.38
N LEU A 87 0.80 -22.46 7.13
CA LEU A 87 0.65 -21.40 6.13
C LEU A 87 -0.82 -21.14 5.77
N ASN A 88 -1.65 -22.19 5.66
CA ASN A 88 -3.08 -22.02 5.42
C ASN A 88 -3.78 -21.29 6.56
N VAL A 89 -3.42 -21.56 7.81
CA VAL A 89 -3.95 -20.83 8.96
C VAL A 89 -3.54 -19.36 8.91
N PHE A 90 -2.30 -19.06 8.51
CA PHE A 90 -1.82 -17.68 8.33
C PHE A 90 -2.58 -16.96 7.21
N PHE A 91 -2.70 -17.57 6.03
CA PHE A 91 -3.45 -16.98 4.92
C PHE A 91 -4.93 -16.79 5.24
N ALA A 92 -5.56 -17.72 5.96
CA ALA A 92 -6.95 -17.59 6.38
C ALA A 92 -7.17 -16.44 7.39
N GLN A 93 -6.20 -16.16 8.26
CA GLN A 93 -6.28 -15.01 9.16
C GLN A 93 -6.18 -13.68 8.41
N LEU A 94 -5.35 -13.63 7.37
CA LEU A 94 -5.21 -12.45 6.54
C LEU A 94 -6.43 -12.22 5.63
N ASP A 95 -6.98 -13.29 5.03
CA ASP A 95 -8.19 -13.24 4.18
C ASP A 95 -9.47 -12.93 4.97
N ALA A 96 -9.45 -13.12 6.29
CA ALA A 96 -10.56 -12.75 7.16
C ALA A 96 -10.66 -11.23 7.42
N ARG A 97 -9.74 -10.42 6.89
CA ARG A 97 -9.76 -8.96 7.03
C ARG A 97 -10.57 -8.34 5.90
N ASP A 98 -11.29 -7.27 6.21
CA ASP A 98 -12.13 -6.55 5.21
C ASP A 98 -11.30 -5.65 4.27
N ASP A 99 -10.02 -5.43 4.57
CA ASP A 99 -9.11 -4.52 3.86
C ASP A 99 -8.25 -5.21 2.80
N MET A 100 -8.36 -6.53 2.64
CA MET A 100 -7.64 -7.29 1.61
C MET A 100 -8.32 -8.62 1.28
N ARG A 101 -8.09 -9.12 0.08
CA ARG A 101 -8.43 -10.48 -0.35
C ARG A 101 -7.16 -11.25 -0.63
N ILE A 102 -7.05 -12.49 -0.14
CA ILE A 102 -5.89 -13.35 -0.36
C ILE A 102 -6.28 -14.65 -1.05
N VAL A 103 -5.64 -14.91 -2.19
CA VAL A 103 -5.69 -16.23 -2.83
C VAL A 103 -4.52 -17.06 -2.31
N SER A 104 -4.81 -18.03 -1.44
CA SER A 104 -3.80 -18.95 -0.89
C SER A 104 -3.31 -19.94 -1.96
N PRO A 105 -1.99 -20.20 -2.07
CA PRO A 105 -1.41 -21.14 -3.02
C PRO A 105 -1.83 -22.59 -2.80
N PHE A 106 -2.26 -22.92 -1.58
CA PHE A 106 -2.70 -24.28 -1.24
C PHE A 106 -4.22 -24.45 -1.34
N SER A 107 -4.94 -23.41 -1.77
CA SER A 107 -6.37 -23.49 -2.09
C SER A 107 -6.61 -24.06 -3.50
N PRO A 108 -7.83 -24.54 -3.82
CA PRO A 108 -8.18 -24.94 -5.17
C PRO A 108 -8.00 -23.82 -6.21
N GLU A 109 -8.25 -22.57 -5.81
CA GLU A 109 -8.11 -21.37 -6.65
C GLU A 109 -6.63 -21.07 -6.93
N GLY A 110 -5.77 -21.24 -5.92
CA GLY A 110 -4.33 -21.04 -6.00
C GLY A 110 -3.50 -22.25 -6.43
N ALA A 111 -4.12 -23.35 -6.89
CA ALA A 111 -3.40 -24.59 -7.19
C ALA A 111 -2.25 -24.46 -8.23
N ARG A 112 -2.28 -23.38 -9.06
CA ARG A 112 -1.21 -23.05 -10.02
C ARG A 112 -0.10 -22.17 -9.44
N GLN A 113 -0.21 -21.77 -8.18
CA GLN A 113 0.71 -20.88 -7.50
C GLN A 113 1.81 -21.61 -6.72
N VAL A 114 1.86 -22.94 -6.82
CA VAL A 114 2.94 -23.78 -6.27
C VAL A 114 3.85 -24.22 -7.41
N SER A 115 5.17 -24.11 -7.21
CA SER A 115 6.16 -24.52 -8.21
C SER A 115 6.06 -26.03 -8.50
N PRO A 116 6.44 -26.48 -9.71
CA PRO A 116 6.48 -27.91 -10.02
C PRO A 116 7.38 -28.72 -9.07
N THR A 117 8.40 -28.08 -8.51
CA THR A 117 9.30 -28.66 -7.51
C THR A 117 8.71 -28.69 -6.10
N GLY A 118 7.59 -28.00 -5.84
CA GLY A 118 6.95 -27.91 -4.53
C GLY A 118 7.74 -27.13 -3.48
N THR A 119 8.76 -26.39 -3.88
CA THR A 119 9.68 -25.65 -3.01
C THR A 119 9.35 -24.16 -2.91
N ILE A 120 8.63 -23.61 -3.89
CA ILE A 120 8.23 -22.19 -3.89
C ILE A 120 6.73 -22.16 -4.09
N ALA A 121 6.04 -21.34 -3.30
CA ALA A 121 4.64 -21.04 -3.51
C ALA A 121 4.41 -19.54 -3.34
N PHE A 122 3.38 -18.99 -3.98
CA PHE A 122 3.07 -17.57 -3.83
C PHE A 122 1.58 -17.35 -3.58
N ALA A 123 1.25 -16.45 -2.66
CA ALA A 123 -0.12 -15.98 -2.45
C ALA A 123 -0.30 -14.63 -3.13
N THR A 124 -1.42 -14.46 -3.82
CA THR A 124 -1.81 -13.16 -4.38
C THR A 124 -2.64 -12.41 -3.35
N VAL A 125 -2.23 -11.19 -3.03
CA VAL A 125 -2.92 -10.30 -2.10
C VAL A 125 -3.48 -9.13 -2.91
N THR A 126 -4.78 -8.92 -2.85
CA THR A 126 -5.47 -7.84 -3.58
C THR A 126 -6.06 -6.87 -2.57
N PHE A 127 -5.76 -5.59 -2.73
CA PHE A 127 -6.28 -4.51 -1.88
C PHE A 127 -7.39 -3.76 -2.61
N PRO A 128 -8.46 -3.36 -1.91
CA PRO A 128 -9.52 -2.55 -2.50
C PRO A 128 -9.00 -1.16 -2.90
N ALA A 129 -9.64 -0.53 -3.87
CA ALA A 129 -9.15 0.70 -4.49
C ALA A 129 -9.08 1.90 -3.52
N GLU A 130 -9.82 1.84 -2.43
CA GLU A 130 -9.82 2.82 -1.35
C GLU A 130 -8.48 2.88 -0.59
N VAL A 131 -7.76 1.75 -0.54
CA VAL A 131 -6.43 1.66 0.06
C VAL A 131 -5.41 2.11 -0.99
N ASP A 132 -5.15 3.42 -1.03
CA ASP A 132 -4.22 4.03 -2.00
C ASP A 132 -3.05 4.78 -1.32
N ALA A 133 -3.21 5.20 -0.06
CA ALA A 133 -2.20 5.96 0.65
C ALA A 133 -0.98 5.11 0.99
N VAL A 134 0.22 5.62 0.70
CA VAL A 134 1.50 4.93 0.97
C VAL A 134 1.65 4.61 2.45
N GLU A 135 1.19 5.48 3.34
CA GLU A 135 1.24 5.25 4.78
C GLU A 135 0.31 4.12 5.24
N GLU A 136 -0.85 3.97 4.59
CA GLU A 136 -1.81 2.90 4.88
C GLU A 136 -1.27 1.54 4.44
N PHE A 137 -0.63 1.47 3.27
CA PHE A 137 0.12 0.29 2.84
C PHE A 137 1.26 -0.06 3.79
N ALA A 138 2.03 0.93 4.25
CA ALA A 138 3.13 0.69 5.17
C ALA A 138 2.62 0.12 6.52
N ALA A 139 1.48 0.61 7.01
CA ALA A 139 0.85 0.08 8.20
C ALA A 139 0.39 -1.37 8.02
N ILE A 140 -0.31 -1.66 6.91
CA ILE A 140 -0.76 -3.03 6.59
C ILE A 140 0.43 -3.98 6.45
N TYR A 141 1.52 -3.55 5.80
CA TYR A 141 2.73 -4.34 5.65
C TYR A 141 3.39 -4.67 7.00
N GLU A 142 3.51 -3.70 7.89
CA GLU A 142 4.06 -3.92 9.24
C GLU A 142 3.17 -4.86 10.07
N GLU A 143 1.85 -4.76 9.94
CA GLU A 143 0.91 -5.69 10.57
C GLU A 143 1.06 -7.12 10.03
N MET A 144 1.15 -7.28 8.69
CA MET A 144 1.40 -8.58 8.06
C MET A 144 2.71 -9.20 8.56
N LYS A 145 3.77 -8.39 8.62
CA LYS A 145 5.09 -8.80 9.10
C LYS A 145 5.09 -9.18 10.59
N ALA A 146 4.27 -8.51 11.41
CA ALA A 146 4.16 -8.84 12.83
C ALA A 146 3.51 -10.22 13.08
N ILE A 147 2.71 -10.71 12.14
CA ILE A 147 1.98 -11.99 12.22
C ILE A 147 2.70 -13.10 11.42
N GLU A 148 3.85 -12.78 10.81
CA GLU A 148 4.63 -13.71 9.99
C GLU A 148 4.94 -14.99 10.79
N PRO A 149 4.49 -16.18 10.32
CA PRO A 149 4.67 -17.40 11.07
C PRO A 149 6.12 -17.85 10.96
N VAL A 150 6.78 -18.06 12.10
CA VAL A 150 8.10 -18.70 12.13
C VAL A 150 7.92 -20.19 11.89
N VAL A 151 8.17 -20.61 10.65
CA VAL A 151 8.08 -22.01 10.23
C VAL A 151 9.48 -22.52 9.90
N ASP A 152 9.96 -23.51 10.66
CA ASP A 152 11.29 -24.08 10.44
C ASP A 152 11.47 -24.58 9.00
N GLY A 153 12.54 -24.11 8.36
CA GLY A 153 12.89 -24.46 6.98
C GLY A 153 12.05 -23.78 5.89
N VAL A 154 11.25 -22.76 6.25
CA VAL A 154 10.49 -21.93 5.31
C VAL A 154 10.91 -20.46 5.45
N GLN A 155 11.17 -19.80 4.33
CA GLN A 155 11.37 -18.35 4.22
C GLN A 155 10.11 -17.73 3.61
N ILE A 156 9.68 -16.60 4.16
CA ILE A 156 8.48 -15.83 3.76
C ILE A 156 8.91 -14.42 3.33
#